data_AF-A0A355C940-F1
#
_entry.id   AF-A0A355C940-F1
#
_cell.length_a   1.000
_cell.length_b   1.000
_cell.length_c   1.000
_cell.angle_alpha   90.00
_cell.angle_beta   90.00
_cell.angle_gamma   90.00
#
_symmetry.space_group_name_H-M   'P 1'
#
loop_
_entity.id
_entity.type
_entity.pdbx_description
1 polymer ?
#
loop_
_entity_poly.entity_id
_entity_poly.type
_entity_poly.pdbx_seq_one_letter_code
_entity_poly.pdbx_strand_id
1 'polypeptide(L)'
;WNSDFTERAEALDVLYGLSIESIDDSGNDMKIVFRRNHAGNDVVNFREGEICIVYPRQDEQDTVLNRQILKGALAAISREFVEVRFRNKQRNRTFFNENPLWAIEHDALDTSYNSMYKSLFDFLNAEKQQRDLLLGLRAPQAPAIPENKLPYPESIIRKAMAAEDYFLIIGPPGTGKTSIFAR
;
A
#
# COMPACT_ATOMS: atom_id res chain seq x y z
N TRP A 1 16.23 2.58 5.92
CA TRP A 1 17.10 2.46 7.10
C TRP A 1 18.15 3.57 7.23
N ASN A 2 18.39 4.41 6.20
CA ASN A 2 19.28 5.59 6.33
C ASN A 2 18.59 6.85 6.88
N SER A 3 17.27 6.82 7.06
CA SER A 3 16.50 7.90 7.68
C SER A 3 16.26 7.62 9.15
N ASP A 4 16.29 8.68 9.96
CA ASP A 4 16.06 8.59 11.40
C ASP A 4 14.62 8.12 11.70
N PHE A 5 14.39 7.56 12.88
CA PHE A 5 13.04 7.18 13.31
C PHE A 5 12.09 8.39 13.29
N THR A 6 12.57 9.55 13.75
CA THR A 6 11.79 10.80 13.79
C THR A 6 11.34 11.21 12.39
N GLU A 7 12.24 11.19 11.41
CA GLU A 7 11.93 11.51 10.01
C GLU A 7 10.83 10.60 9.45
N ARG A 8 10.88 9.31 9.78
CA ARG A 8 9.87 8.33 9.32
C ARG A 8 8.54 8.50 10.05
N ALA A 9 8.55 8.88 11.33
CA ALA A 9 7.35 9.22 12.07
C ALA A 9 6.69 10.49 11.52
N GLU A 10 7.48 11.52 11.18
CA GLU A 10 7.01 12.75 10.54
C GLU A 10 6.45 12.49 9.12
N ALA A 11 7.03 11.54 8.39
CA ALA A 11 6.51 11.05 7.12
C ALA A 11 5.24 10.18 7.25
N LEU A 12 4.79 9.91 8.49
CA LEU A 12 3.63 9.08 8.80
C LEU A 12 3.77 7.61 8.39
N ASP A 13 5.01 7.14 8.23
CA ASP A 13 5.38 5.79 7.79
C ASP A 13 5.62 4.82 8.96
N VAL A 14 5.35 5.27 10.19
CA VAL A 14 5.57 4.51 11.43
C VAL A 14 4.39 4.66 12.37
N LEU A 15 3.95 3.54 12.93
CA LEU A 15 3.07 3.48 14.09
C LEU A 15 3.91 3.10 15.31
N TYR A 16 3.76 3.81 16.43
CA TYR A 16 4.50 3.49 17.65
C TYR A 16 3.69 3.81 18.91
N GLY A 17 4.20 3.37 20.06
CA GLY A 17 3.45 3.46 21.32
C GLY A 17 2.22 2.54 21.33
N LEU A 18 2.26 1.45 20.57
CA LEU A 18 1.16 0.52 20.44
C LEU A 18 1.19 -0.51 21.57
N SER A 19 0.03 -0.88 22.12
CA SER A 19 -0.07 -1.96 23.10
C SER A 19 -0.88 -3.13 22.54
N ILE A 20 -0.57 -4.34 22.96
CA ILE A 20 -1.33 -5.52 22.50
C ILE A 20 -2.69 -5.53 23.19
N GLU A 21 -3.75 -5.61 22.38
CA GLU A 21 -5.13 -5.75 22.85
C GLU A 21 -5.58 -7.21 22.83
N SER A 22 -5.26 -7.94 21.76
CA SER A 22 -5.57 -9.37 21.67
C SER A 22 -4.61 -10.10 20.72
N ILE A 23 -4.47 -11.41 20.95
CA ILE A 23 -3.68 -12.32 20.13
C ILE A 23 -4.57 -13.52 19.75
N ASP A 24 -4.72 -13.75 18.45
CA ASP A 24 -5.35 -14.95 17.89
C ASP A 24 -4.30 -15.79 17.16
N ASP A 25 -4.01 -16.96 17.72
CA ASP A 25 -3.10 -17.96 17.16
C ASP A 25 -3.78 -19.32 16.93
N SER A 26 -5.11 -19.36 16.92
CA SER A 26 -5.92 -20.58 16.83
C SER A 26 -5.90 -21.22 15.43
N GLY A 27 -5.77 -20.42 14.37
CA GLY A 27 -5.78 -20.85 12.96
C GLY A 27 -4.43 -21.38 12.47
N ASN A 28 -4.15 -21.32 11.16
CA ASN A 28 -2.78 -21.56 10.64
C ASN A 28 -1.89 -20.32 10.74
N ASP A 29 -2.50 -19.14 10.80
CA ASP A 29 -1.81 -17.86 10.91
C ASP A 29 -1.83 -17.37 12.36
N MET A 30 -1.08 -16.31 12.64
CA MET A 30 -1.14 -15.57 13.90
C MET A 30 -1.55 -14.13 13.60
N LYS A 31 -2.51 -13.62 14.36
CA LYS A 31 -2.99 -12.25 14.28
C LYS A 31 -2.84 -11.57 15.64
N ILE A 32 -2.40 -10.32 15.63
CA ILE A 32 -2.36 -9.50 16.83
C ILE A 32 -3.07 -8.19 16.52
N VAL A 33 -4.00 -7.82 17.42
CA VAL A 33 -4.62 -6.51 17.43
C VAL A 33 -3.83 -5.63 18.39
N PHE A 34 -3.35 -4.51 17.88
CA PHE A 34 -2.64 -3.51 18.66
C PHE A 34 -3.51 -2.26 18.82
N ARG A 35 -3.66 -1.78 20.05
CA ARG A 35 -4.30 -0.50 20.36
C ARG A 35 -3.35 0.65 20.07
N ARG A 36 -3.89 1.72 19.48
CA ARG A 36 -3.17 2.95 19.16
C ARG A 36 -3.32 3.93 20.33
N ASN A 37 -2.33 3.99 21.21
CA ASN A 37 -2.42 4.77 22.45
C ASN A 37 -2.03 6.25 22.29
N HIS A 38 -1.52 6.64 21.12
CA HIS A 38 -0.95 7.97 20.90
C HIS A 38 -1.76 8.75 19.85
N ALA A 39 -2.25 9.94 20.22
CA ALA A 39 -3.03 10.81 19.33
C ALA A 39 -2.25 11.26 18.08
N GLY A 40 -0.91 11.31 18.16
CA GLY A 40 -0.05 11.58 17.00
C GLY A 40 -0.10 10.50 15.90
N ASN A 41 -0.74 9.36 16.16
CA ASN A 41 -0.98 8.33 15.15
C ASN A 41 -2.31 8.54 14.39
N ASP A 42 -3.13 9.56 14.63
CA ASP A 42 -4.47 9.62 14.00
C ASP A 42 -4.46 9.58 12.46
N VAL A 43 -3.39 10.09 11.84
CA VAL A 43 -3.17 10.05 10.38
C VAL A 43 -1.91 9.24 10.12
N VAL A 44 -2.03 8.19 9.31
CA VAL A 44 -0.88 7.39 8.89
C VAL A 44 -0.94 6.97 7.44
N ASN A 45 0.23 6.76 6.84
CA ASN A 45 0.39 6.29 5.47
C ASN A 45 0.44 4.76 5.45
N PHE A 46 -0.58 4.09 5.99
CA PHE A 46 -0.71 2.63 5.97
C PHE A 46 -2.02 2.20 5.32
N ARG A 47 -1.99 1.08 4.61
CA ARG A 47 -3.13 0.46 3.94
C ARG A 47 -3.20 -1.03 4.26
N GLU A 48 -4.42 -1.56 4.26
CA GLU A 48 -4.65 -3.00 4.39
C GLU A 48 -3.95 -3.75 3.26
N GLY A 49 -3.32 -4.88 3.61
CA GLY A 49 -2.52 -5.70 2.71
C GLY A 49 -1.05 -5.30 2.59
N GLU A 50 -0.65 -4.12 3.07
CA GLU A 50 0.76 -3.71 3.04
C GLU A 50 1.61 -4.57 3.98
N ILE A 51 2.83 -4.88 3.53
CA ILE A 51 3.79 -5.67 4.29
C ILE A 51 4.48 -4.74 5.30
N CYS A 52 4.54 -5.20 6.54
CA CYS A 52 5.13 -4.46 7.62
C CYS A 52 6.09 -5.31 8.44
N ILE A 53 6.92 -4.60 9.20
CA ILE A 53 7.70 -5.12 10.30
C ILE A 53 7.12 -4.63 11.61
N VAL A 54 7.14 -5.50 12.63
CA VAL A 54 6.64 -5.23 13.97
C VAL A 54 7.71 -5.58 14.97
N TYR A 55 7.98 -4.70 15.92
CA TYR A 55 9.04 -4.91 16.93
C TYR A 55 8.71 -4.19 18.24
N PRO A 56 9.21 -4.69 19.39
CA PRO A 56 9.11 -3.99 20.66
C PRO A 56 9.78 -2.62 20.61
N ARG A 57 9.15 -1.60 21.16
CA ARG A 57 9.71 -0.25 21.25
C ARG A 57 9.18 0.48 22.46
N GLN A 58 9.96 0.51 23.53
CA GLN A 58 9.65 1.23 24.76
C GLN A 58 10.11 2.69 24.69
N ASP A 59 11.34 2.90 24.23
CA ASP A 59 12.00 4.19 24.14
C ASP A 59 12.92 4.25 22.91
N GLU A 60 13.51 5.42 22.63
CA GLU A 60 14.31 5.69 21.43
C GLU A 60 15.54 4.79 21.24
N GLN A 61 16.00 4.11 22.30
CA GLN A 61 17.08 3.13 22.17
C GLN A 61 16.61 1.83 21.54
N ASP A 62 15.31 1.58 21.47
CA ASP A 62 14.73 0.41 20.84
C ASP A 62 14.54 0.61 19.36
N THR A 63 15.36 -0.09 18.58
CA THR A 63 15.41 0.03 17.14
C THR A 63 15.25 -1.32 16.46
N VAL A 64 14.98 -1.28 15.17
CA VAL A 64 14.97 -2.47 14.31
C VAL A 64 16.32 -3.21 14.28
N LEU A 65 17.43 -2.56 14.67
CA LEU A 65 18.76 -3.16 14.65
C LEU A 65 19.10 -3.96 15.93
N ASN A 66 18.42 -3.67 17.04
CA ASN A 66 18.71 -4.31 18.33
C ASN A 66 17.50 -5.05 18.95
N ARG A 67 16.32 -4.95 18.36
CA ARG A 67 15.13 -5.72 18.75
C ARG A 67 14.79 -6.78 17.71
N GLN A 68 14.16 -7.86 18.17
CA GLN A 68 13.65 -8.90 17.28
C GLN A 68 12.51 -8.34 16.42
N ILE A 69 12.64 -8.52 15.10
CA ILE A 69 11.64 -8.11 14.13
C ILE A 69 10.71 -9.28 13.80
N LEU A 70 9.42 -9.00 13.78
CA LEU A 70 8.37 -9.89 13.29
C LEU A 70 7.82 -9.34 11.97
N LYS A 71 7.72 -10.19 10.94
CA LYS A 71 7.15 -9.79 9.64
C LYS A 71 5.69 -10.17 9.52
N GLY A 72 4.90 -9.27 8.95
CA GLY A 72 3.47 -9.48 8.73
C GLY A 72 2.92 -8.63 7.59
N ALA A 73 1.61 -8.62 7.50
CA ALA A 73 0.86 -7.67 6.69
C ALA A 73 -0.27 -7.07 7.52
N LEU A 74 -0.61 -5.81 7.26
CA LEU A 74 -1.75 -5.16 7.90
C LEU A 74 -3.03 -5.87 7.42
N ALA A 75 -3.77 -6.44 8.35
CA ALA A 75 -5.04 -7.09 8.08
C ALA A 75 -6.21 -6.11 8.18
N ALA A 76 -6.14 -5.16 9.11
CA ALA A 76 -7.10 -4.08 9.30
C ALA A 76 -6.45 -2.89 9.99
N ILE A 77 -6.92 -1.68 9.73
CA ILE A 77 -6.47 -0.47 10.41
C ILE A 77 -7.62 0.50 10.64
N SER A 78 -7.68 1.08 11.84
CA SER A 78 -8.63 2.13 12.22
C SER A 78 -7.91 3.20 13.04
N ARG A 79 -8.64 4.22 13.48
CA ARG A 79 -8.10 5.23 14.42
C ARG A 79 -7.71 4.64 15.77
N GLU A 80 -8.37 3.56 16.19
CA GLU A 80 -8.23 2.99 17.54
C GLU A 80 -7.27 1.80 17.57
N PHE A 81 -7.17 1.04 16.47
CA PHE A 81 -6.38 -0.18 16.43
C PHE A 81 -5.71 -0.43 15.07
N VAL A 82 -4.75 -1.33 15.07
CA VAL A 82 -4.17 -1.95 13.88
C VAL A 82 -4.06 -3.46 14.11
N GLU A 83 -4.59 -4.25 13.18
CA GLU A 83 -4.46 -5.71 13.18
C GLU A 83 -3.35 -6.12 12.22
N VAL A 84 -2.40 -6.93 12.70
CA VAL A 84 -1.34 -7.49 11.87
C VAL A 84 -1.50 -9.00 11.80
N ARG A 85 -1.52 -9.54 10.58
CA ARG A 85 -1.37 -10.98 10.32
C ARG A 85 0.11 -11.29 10.08
N PHE A 86 0.70 -12.09 10.95
CA PHE A 86 2.11 -12.45 10.91
C PHE A 86 2.38 -13.58 9.92
N ARG A 87 3.51 -13.50 9.21
CA ARG A 87 3.95 -14.54 8.26
C ARG A 87 4.29 -15.85 8.96
N ASN A 88 4.79 -15.78 10.20
CA ASN A 88 5.21 -16.94 10.98
C ASN A 88 4.63 -16.85 12.39
N LYS A 89 3.99 -17.93 12.85
CA LYS A 89 3.50 -18.03 14.22
C LYS A 89 4.64 -17.91 15.23
N GLN A 90 4.47 -17.02 16.21
CA GLN A 90 5.39 -16.89 17.33
C GLN A 90 4.85 -17.68 18.52
N ARG A 91 5.46 -18.84 18.80
CA ARG A 91 5.02 -19.73 19.91
C ARG A 91 5.39 -19.20 21.29
N ASN A 92 6.43 -18.37 21.38
CA ASN A 92 6.87 -17.81 22.64
C ASN A 92 5.96 -16.65 23.06
N ARG A 93 4.91 -16.94 23.84
CA ARG A 93 4.00 -15.91 24.36
C ARG A 93 4.68 -14.95 25.34
N THR A 94 5.74 -15.38 26.01
CA THR A 94 6.49 -14.55 26.96
C THR A 94 7.06 -13.32 26.27
N PHE A 95 7.52 -13.44 25.02
CA PHE A 95 8.01 -12.31 24.22
C PHE A 95 6.96 -11.19 24.07
N PHE A 96 5.68 -11.54 23.92
CA PHE A 96 4.62 -10.55 23.81
C PHE A 96 4.27 -9.89 25.15
N ASN A 97 4.30 -10.68 26.22
CA ASN A 97 3.92 -10.21 27.55
C ASN A 97 4.99 -9.33 28.20
N GLU A 98 6.26 -9.55 27.91
CA GLU A 98 7.39 -8.79 28.48
C GLU A 98 7.59 -7.42 27.82
N ASN A 99 6.99 -7.19 26.64
CA ASN A 99 7.13 -5.96 25.88
C ASN A 99 5.79 -5.21 25.88
N PRO A 100 5.66 -4.11 26.64
CA PRO A 100 4.37 -3.43 26.78
C PRO A 100 4.06 -2.49 25.59
N LEU A 101 5.09 -2.01 24.89
CA LEU A 101 4.96 -1.10 23.76
C LEU A 101 5.63 -1.63 22.49
N TRP A 102 4.99 -1.34 21.36
CA TRP A 102 5.33 -1.86 20.04
C TRP A 102 5.35 -0.76 18.99
N ALA A 103 6.12 -1.00 17.94
CA ALA A 103 6.14 -0.20 16.73
C ALA A 103 5.89 -1.08 15.48
N ILE A 104 5.30 -0.46 14.47
CA ILE A 104 5.05 -1.03 13.15
C ILE A 104 5.58 -0.06 12.09
N GLU A 105 6.40 -0.56 11.18
CA GLU A 105 6.94 0.19 10.05
C GLU A 105 6.66 -0.55 8.74
N HIS A 106 6.63 0.16 7.62
CA HIS A 106 6.65 -0.48 6.29
C HIS A 106 7.88 -1.37 6.13
N ASP A 107 7.69 -2.56 5.55
CA ASP A 107 8.82 -3.38 5.10
C ASP A 107 9.33 -2.81 3.77
N ALA A 108 10.11 -1.74 3.86
CA ALA A 108 10.64 -0.99 2.71
C ALA A 108 11.42 -1.86 1.70
N LEU A 109 11.88 -3.04 2.11
CA LEU A 109 12.60 -3.97 1.25
C LEU A 109 11.68 -4.88 0.40
N ASP A 110 10.42 -5.09 0.81
CA ASP A 110 9.58 -6.14 0.22
C ASP A 110 8.37 -5.59 -0.58
N THR A 111 7.82 -4.44 -0.21
CA THR A 111 6.48 -4.00 -0.69
C THR A 111 6.47 -3.30 -2.05
N SER A 112 7.49 -2.51 -2.39
CA SER A 112 7.49 -1.73 -3.64
C SER A 112 8.29 -2.39 -4.77
N TYR A 113 9.47 -2.93 -4.46
CA TYR A 113 10.39 -3.42 -5.48
C TYR A 113 9.92 -4.68 -6.19
N ASN A 114 9.39 -5.65 -5.45
CA ASN A 114 8.97 -6.92 -6.06
C ASN A 114 7.83 -6.74 -7.07
N SER A 115 6.86 -5.87 -6.79
CA SER A 115 5.79 -5.56 -7.73
C SER A 115 6.34 -4.83 -8.96
N MET A 116 7.21 -3.84 -8.77
CA MET A 116 7.85 -3.12 -9.88
C MET A 116 8.71 -4.04 -10.77
N TYR A 117 9.49 -4.95 -10.16
CA TYR A 117 10.30 -5.92 -10.90
C TYR A 117 9.44 -6.91 -11.69
N LYS A 118 8.34 -7.40 -11.11
CA LYS A 118 7.38 -8.25 -11.82
C LYS A 118 6.77 -7.50 -13.01
N SER A 119 6.27 -6.29 -12.81
CA SER A 119 5.73 -5.47 -13.89
C SER A 119 6.73 -5.19 -15.00
N LEU A 120 8.00 -4.92 -14.65
CA LEU A 120 9.06 -4.72 -15.64
C LEU A 120 9.36 -6.01 -16.40
N PHE A 121 9.43 -7.16 -15.71
CA PHE A 121 9.63 -8.45 -16.33
C PHE A 121 8.47 -8.82 -17.27
N ASP A 122 7.22 -8.59 -16.85
CA ASP A 122 6.03 -8.80 -17.68
C ASP A 122 6.07 -7.89 -18.91
N PHE A 123 6.44 -6.62 -18.75
CA PHE A 123 6.62 -5.69 -19.85
C PHE A 123 7.71 -6.15 -20.84
N LEU A 124 8.86 -6.63 -20.34
CA LEU A 124 9.94 -7.13 -21.20
C LEU A 124 9.52 -8.37 -22.00
N ASN A 125 8.66 -9.22 -21.45
CA ASN A 125 8.12 -10.40 -22.11
C ASN A 125 6.88 -10.14 -22.96
N ALA A 126 6.27 -8.95 -22.88
CA ALA A 126 5.09 -8.58 -23.66
C ALA A 126 5.37 -8.62 -25.17
N GLU A 127 4.31 -8.73 -25.97
CA GLU A 127 4.42 -8.73 -27.42
C GLU A 127 5.08 -7.43 -27.92
N LYS A 128 5.85 -7.51 -29.01
CA LYS A 128 6.56 -6.35 -29.56
C LYS A 128 5.62 -5.17 -29.82
N GLN A 129 4.41 -5.42 -30.32
CA GLN A 129 3.42 -4.38 -30.59
C GLN A 129 2.97 -3.62 -29.33
N GLN A 130 2.82 -4.33 -28.21
CA GLN A 130 2.46 -3.72 -26.92
C GLN A 130 3.62 -2.90 -26.36
N ARG A 131 4.84 -3.44 -26.44
CA ARG A 131 6.04 -2.70 -26.01
C ARG A 131 6.26 -1.44 -26.84
N ASP A 132 6.15 -1.53 -28.16
CA ASP A 132 6.31 -0.39 -29.07
C ASP A 132 5.26 0.70 -28.80
N LEU A 133 4.01 0.30 -28.51
CA LEU A 133 2.93 1.23 -28.15
C LEU A 133 3.24 1.97 -26.84
N LEU A 134 3.59 1.24 -25.77
CA LEU A 134 3.86 1.83 -24.46
C LEU A 134 5.14 2.68 -24.43
N LEU A 135 6.14 2.35 -25.25
CA LEU A 135 7.37 3.14 -25.43
C LEU A 135 7.21 4.34 -26.36
N GLY A 136 6.02 4.53 -26.95
CA GLY A 136 5.78 5.59 -27.94
C GLY A 136 6.51 5.41 -29.27
N LEU A 137 7.01 4.19 -29.55
CA LEU A 137 7.60 3.81 -30.84
C LEU A 137 6.52 3.54 -31.90
N ARG A 138 5.30 3.21 -31.45
CA ARG A 138 4.08 3.11 -32.28
C ARG A 138 3.02 4.05 -31.73
N ALA A 139 2.41 4.85 -32.60
CA ALA A 139 1.26 5.67 -32.22
C ALA A 139 0.01 4.80 -31.94
N PRO A 140 -0.87 5.19 -31.00
CA PRO A 140 -2.14 4.52 -30.79
C PRO A 140 -3.05 4.69 -32.02
N GLN A 141 -3.88 3.69 -32.29
CA GLN A 141 -4.85 3.73 -33.38
C GLN A 141 -5.90 4.81 -33.11
N ALA A 142 -6.09 5.69 -34.10
CA ALA A 142 -7.10 6.73 -34.04
C ALA A 142 -8.50 6.10 -34.25
N PRO A 143 -9.44 6.28 -33.32
CA PRO A 143 -10.75 5.65 -33.45
C PRO A 143 -11.55 6.35 -34.57
N ALA A 144 -12.17 5.56 -35.45
CA ALA A 144 -13.03 6.05 -36.52
C ALA A 144 -14.40 6.50 -36.00
N ILE A 145 -14.44 7.52 -35.15
CA ILE A 145 -15.69 8.05 -34.57
C ILE A 145 -16.10 9.29 -35.37
N PRO A 146 -17.28 9.32 -35.99
CA PRO A 146 -17.81 10.55 -36.57
C PRO A 146 -18.02 11.60 -35.47
N GLU A 147 -17.66 12.86 -35.76
CA GLU A 147 -17.84 14.00 -34.86
C GLU A 147 -19.32 14.23 -34.52
N ASN A 148 -19.82 13.51 -33.53
CA ASN A 148 -21.09 13.83 -32.88
C ASN A 148 -20.79 14.70 -31.67
N LYS A 149 -21.40 15.89 -31.60
CA LYS A 149 -21.37 16.77 -30.42
C LYS A 149 -22.24 16.19 -29.31
N LEU A 150 -21.79 15.10 -28.68
CA LEU A 150 -22.36 14.65 -27.43
C LEU A 150 -21.93 15.60 -26.30
N PRO A 151 -22.80 15.85 -25.31
CA PRO A 151 -22.41 16.62 -24.13
C PRO A 151 -21.31 15.91 -23.34
N TYR A 152 -20.69 16.64 -22.43
CA TYR A 152 -19.84 16.06 -21.41
C TYR A 152 -20.73 15.40 -20.34
N PRO A 153 -20.39 14.19 -19.84
CA PRO A 153 -19.20 13.39 -20.15
C PRO A 153 -19.36 12.37 -21.28
N GLU A 154 -20.54 12.21 -21.88
CA GLU A 154 -20.85 11.15 -22.85
C GLU A 154 -19.92 11.17 -24.07
N SER A 155 -19.45 12.35 -24.50
CA SER A 155 -18.44 12.48 -25.56
C SER A 155 -17.09 11.85 -25.21
N ILE A 156 -16.67 11.92 -23.94
CA ILE A 156 -15.40 11.34 -23.46
C ILE A 156 -15.56 9.82 -23.33
N ILE A 157 -16.66 9.36 -22.74
CA ILE A 157 -16.95 7.92 -22.57
C ILE A 157 -16.98 7.25 -23.95
N ARG A 158 -17.65 7.84 -24.93
CA ARG A 158 -17.71 7.29 -26.29
C ARG A 158 -16.33 7.20 -26.95
N LYS A 159 -15.46 8.20 -26.74
CA LYS A 159 -14.07 8.17 -27.24
C LYS A 159 -13.24 7.09 -26.54
N ALA A 160 -13.43 6.90 -25.24
CA ALA A 160 -12.76 5.86 -24.48
C ALA A 160 -13.18 4.46 -24.94
N MET A 161 -14.48 4.22 -25.13
CA MET A 161 -15.03 2.93 -25.60
C MET A 161 -14.60 2.56 -27.02
N ALA A 162 -14.32 3.55 -27.85
CA ALA A 162 -13.92 3.32 -29.24
C ALA A 162 -12.40 3.20 -29.41
N ALA A 163 -11.60 3.46 -28.37
CA ALA A 163 -10.15 3.34 -28.45
C ALA A 163 -9.74 1.86 -28.47
N GLU A 164 -8.93 1.48 -29.46
CA GLU A 164 -8.43 0.10 -29.57
C GLU A 164 -7.20 -0.17 -28.69
N ASP A 165 -6.36 0.86 -28.51
CA ASP A 165 -5.08 0.75 -27.80
C ASP A 165 -5.17 1.26 -26.35
N TYR A 166 -5.30 2.58 -26.18
CA TYR A 166 -5.53 3.22 -24.89
C TYR A 166 -6.21 4.58 -25.08
N PHE A 167 -6.84 5.08 -24.01
CA PHE A 167 -7.44 6.40 -23.96
C PHE A 167 -6.99 7.15 -22.70
N LEU A 168 -6.53 8.39 -22.86
CA LEU A 168 -6.04 9.22 -21.76
C LEU A 168 -7.12 10.25 -21.37
N ILE A 169 -7.66 10.11 -20.17
CA ILE A 169 -8.58 11.11 -19.59
C ILE A 169 -7.76 12.17 -18.86
N ILE A 170 -7.71 13.37 -19.43
CA ILE A 170 -7.01 14.52 -18.84
C ILE A 170 -8.07 15.55 -18.43
N GLY A 171 -8.03 15.98 -17.17
CA GLY A 171 -8.95 17.01 -16.66
C GLY A 171 -8.43 17.66 -15.38
N PRO A 172 -8.59 18.99 -15.21
CA PRO A 172 -8.25 19.70 -13.97
C PRO A 172 -8.87 19.07 -12.70
N PRO A 173 -8.38 19.39 -11.50
CA PRO A 173 -9.05 19.03 -10.25
C PRO A 173 -10.53 19.47 -10.27
N GLY A 174 -11.44 18.64 -9.76
CA GLY A 174 -12.88 18.94 -9.72
C GLY A 174 -13.68 18.64 -11.00
N THR A 175 -13.02 18.25 -12.11
CA THR A 175 -13.70 17.92 -13.38
C THR A 175 -14.31 16.51 -13.43
N GLY A 176 -14.82 15.99 -12.32
CA GLY A 176 -15.62 14.76 -12.31
C GLY A 176 -14.95 13.49 -12.86
N LYS A 177 -13.62 13.42 -12.97
CA LYS A 177 -12.89 12.23 -13.52
C LYS A 177 -13.36 10.93 -12.89
N THR A 178 -13.50 10.89 -11.56
CA THR A 178 -14.00 9.72 -10.83
C THR A 178 -15.43 9.35 -11.20
N SER A 179 -16.30 10.35 -11.41
CA SER A 179 -17.68 10.14 -11.86
C SER A 179 -17.78 9.63 -13.30
N ILE A 180 -16.79 9.94 -14.15
CA ILE A 180 -16.67 9.37 -15.50
C ILE A 180 -16.26 7.90 -15.42
N PHE A 181 -15.29 7.55 -14.56
CA PHE A 181 -14.81 6.17 -14.40
C PHE A 181 -15.83 5.24 -13.74
N ALA A 182 -16.66 5.74 -12.83
CA ALA A 182 -17.62 4.94 -12.06
C ALA A 182 -18.95 4.67 -12.80
N ARG A 183 -19.14 5.22 -14.00
CA ARG A 183 -20.30 5.00 -14.87
C ARG A 183 -20.00 3.93 -15.91
#